data_AF-A0A484ZX27-F1
#
_entry.id   AF-A0A484ZX27-F1
#
_cell.length_a   1.000
_cell.length_b   1.000
_cell.length_c   1.000
_cell.angle_alpha   90.00
_cell.angle_beta   90.00
_cell.angle_gamma   90.00
#
_symmetry.space_group_name_H-M   'P 1'
#
loop_
_entity.id
_entity.type
_entity.pdbx_description
1 polymer ?
#
loop_
_entity_poly.entity_id
_entity_poly.type
_entity_poly.pdbx_seq_one_letter_code
_entity_poly.pdbx_strand_id
1 'polypeptide(L)'
;MHDIFEQTLANFRDQLEGKTFCVRVKRRGKQEFNSQDVERYVGGGLNQHIESAKVKLNHPDVTVNLEIEGDRLIMVQGRYAGLGRFPYRHSGRRSVTDLRWFSIPVFPAIC
;
A
#
# COMPACT_ATOMS: atom_id res chain seq x y z
N MET A 1 10.52 4.01 -8.38
CA MET A 1 9.16 3.60 -8.80
C MET A 1 8.98 2.09 -8.82
N HIS A 2 9.94 1.33 -9.38
CA HIS A 2 9.86 -0.14 -9.42
C HIS A 2 9.75 -0.78 -8.03
N ASP A 3 10.59 -0.37 -7.09
CA ASP A 3 10.56 -0.84 -5.69
C ASP A 3 9.18 -0.69 -5.02
N ILE A 4 8.53 0.46 -5.22
CA ILE A 4 7.17 0.74 -4.71
C ILE A 4 6.17 -0.29 -5.25
N PHE A 5 6.28 -0.61 -6.55
CA PHE A 5 5.43 -1.60 -7.19
C PHE A 5 5.69 -3.01 -6.64
N GLU A 6 6.95 -3.44 -6.50
CA GLU A 6 7.31 -4.76 -5.97
C GLU A 6 6.79 -4.95 -4.54
N GLN A 7 6.98 -3.94 -3.69
CA GLN A 7 6.45 -3.97 -2.32
C GLN A 7 4.92 -3.98 -2.29
N THR A 8 4.27 -3.18 -3.13
CA THR A 8 2.79 -3.15 -3.22
C THR A 8 2.26 -4.49 -3.72
N LEU A 9 2.88 -5.08 -4.74
CA LEU A 9 2.52 -6.38 -5.28
C LEU A 9 2.61 -7.46 -4.20
N ALA A 10 3.76 -7.57 -3.51
CA ALA A 10 3.97 -8.57 -2.47
C ALA A 10 2.93 -8.49 -1.34
N ASN A 11 2.46 -7.28 -1.03
CA ASN A 11 1.54 -6.99 0.07
C ASN A 11 0.06 -7.06 -0.30
N PHE A 12 -0.30 -6.69 -1.53
CA PHE A 12 -1.69 -6.58 -1.96
C PHE A 12 -2.13 -7.70 -2.91
N ARG A 13 -1.23 -8.58 -3.37
CA ARG A 13 -1.56 -9.66 -4.31
C ARG A 13 -2.81 -10.43 -3.89
N ASP A 14 -2.78 -11.03 -2.70
CA ASP A 14 -3.89 -11.82 -2.15
C ASP A 14 -5.18 -11.01 -1.99
N GLN A 15 -5.08 -9.75 -1.57
CA GLN A 15 -6.26 -8.88 -1.40
C GLN A 15 -6.91 -8.46 -2.72
N LEU A 16 -6.15 -8.43 -3.81
CA LEU A 16 -6.58 -7.97 -5.13
C LEU A 16 -7.08 -9.11 -6.03
N GLU A 17 -6.77 -10.36 -5.71
CA GLU A 17 -7.20 -11.51 -6.48
C GLU A 17 -8.74 -11.59 -6.57
N GLY A 18 -9.25 -11.67 -7.80
CA GLY A 18 -10.68 -11.74 -8.12
C GLY A 18 -11.48 -10.45 -7.86
N LYS A 19 -10.80 -9.35 -7.52
CA LYS A 19 -11.44 -8.10 -7.10
C LYS A 19 -11.08 -6.91 -8.00
N THR A 20 -11.88 -5.86 -7.88
CA THR A 20 -11.59 -4.60 -8.57
C THR A 20 -10.94 -3.61 -7.63
N PHE A 21 -9.96 -2.87 -8.11
CA PHE A 21 -9.22 -1.96 -7.27
C PHE A 21 -8.96 -0.60 -7.90
N CYS A 22 -8.74 0.40 -7.05
CA CYS A 22 -8.17 1.67 -7.48
C CYS A 22 -6.93 1.98 -6.65
N VAL A 23 -5.94 2.58 -7.30
CA VAL A 23 -4.74 3.09 -6.63
C VAL A 23 -4.97 4.56 -6.36
N ARG A 24 -4.67 5.01 -5.14
CA ARG A 24 -4.69 6.42 -4.76
C ARG A 24 -3.37 6.80 -4.13
N VAL A 25 -2.69 7.75 -4.77
CA VAL A 25 -1.36 8.19 -4.32
C VAL A 25 -1.45 9.58 -3.68
N LYS A 26 -1.08 9.66 -2.41
CA LYS A 26 -0.91 10.91 -1.67
C LYS A 26 0.57 11.19 -1.50
N ARG A 27 1.02 12.34 -2.00
CA ARG A 27 2.40 12.80 -1.86
C ARG A 27 2.50 13.89 -0.80
N ARG A 28 3.49 13.78 0.09
CA ARG A 28 3.86 14.76 1.11
C ARG A 28 5.31 15.17 0.86
N GLY A 29 5.52 16.40 0.37
CA GLY A 29 6.85 16.95 0.09
C GLY A 29 7.10 17.30 -1.38
N LYS A 30 8.36 17.59 -1.71
CA LYS A 30 8.83 17.81 -3.09
C LYS A 30 9.33 16.48 -3.65
N GLN A 31 8.68 16.01 -4.70
CA GLN A 31 9.02 14.80 -5.45
C GLN A 31 8.98 15.19 -6.93
N GLU A 32 9.88 14.65 -7.75
CA GLU A 32 9.90 14.92 -9.20
C GLU A 32 8.81 14.14 -9.97
N PHE A 33 8.12 13.22 -9.30
CA PHE A 33 7.07 12.40 -9.90
C PHE A 33 5.67 12.95 -9.59
N ASN A 34 4.77 12.80 -10.57
CA ASN A 34 3.36 13.15 -10.41
C ASN A 34 2.59 11.95 -9.81
N SER A 35 1.68 12.22 -8.88
CA SER A 35 0.75 11.21 -8.31
C SER A 35 0.08 10.38 -9.41
N GLN A 36 -0.35 11.04 -10.48
CA GLN A 36 -1.04 10.41 -11.60
C GLN A 36 -0.16 9.41 -12.36
N ASP A 37 1.14 9.68 -12.46
CA ASP A 37 2.09 8.79 -13.12
C ASP A 37 2.31 7.53 -12.28
N VAL A 38 2.45 7.71 -10.96
CA VAL A 38 2.56 6.61 -9.99
C VAL A 38 1.29 5.75 -9.98
N GLU A 39 0.10 6.37 -10.00
CA GLU A 39 -1.18 5.64 -10.06
C GLU A 39 -1.28 4.77 -11.32
N ARG A 40 -0.89 5.31 -12.49
CA ARG A 40 -0.86 4.57 -13.75
C ARG A 40 0.18 3.46 -13.75
N TYR A 41 1.38 3.73 -13.24
CA TYR A 41 2.48 2.77 -13.19
C TYR A 41 2.15 1.59 -12.27
N VAL A 42 1.75 1.88 -11.03
CA VAL A 42 1.42 0.84 -10.04
C VAL A 42 0.13 0.12 -10.43
N GLY A 43 -0.92 0.85 -10.85
CA GLY A 43 -2.18 0.25 -11.29
C GLY A 43 -2.00 -0.65 -12.52
N GLY A 44 -1.21 -0.19 -13.50
CA GLY A 44 -0.88 -0.97 -14.68
C GLY A 44 0.01 -2.18 -14.38
N GLY A 45 0.96 -2.05 -13.44
CA GLY A 45 1.80 -3.17 -13.00
C GLY A 45 1.00 -4.26 -12.28
N LEU A 46 0.09 -3.85 -11.39
CA LEU A 46 -0.79 -4.77 -10.65
C LEU A 46 -1.76 -5.50 -11.58
N ASN A 47 -2.36 -4.80 -12.55
CA ASN A 47 -3.25 -5.42 -13.54
C ASN A 47 -2.53 -6.39 -14.49
N GLN A 48 -1.21 -6.22 -14.69
CA GLN A 48 -0.40 -7.14 -15.50
C GLN A 48 0.04 -8.38 -14.73
N HIS A 49 0.31 -8.24 -13.43
CA HIS A 49 0.75 -9.36 -12.59
C HIS A 49 -0.40 -10.16 -11.99
N ILE A 50 -1.58 -9.55 -11.87
CA ILE A 50 -2.78 -10.17 -11.31
C ILE A 50 -3.87 -10.09 -12.37
N GLU A 51 -3.93 -11.12 -13.21
CA GLU A 51 -4.91 -11.26 -14.29
C GLU A 51 -6.38 -11.22 -13.81
N SER A 52 -6.62 -11.66 -12.58
CA SER A 52 -7.94 -11.61 -11.94
C SER A 52 -8.32 -10.23 -11.39
N ALA A 53 -7.33 -9.36 -11.14
CA ALA A 53 -7.57 -8.03 -10.61
C ALA A 53 -7.83 -7.05 -11.76
N LYS A 54 -8.84 -6.19 -11.60
CA LYS A 54 -9.16 -5.16 -12.60
C LYS A 54 -9.13 -3.76 -12.02
N VAL A 55 -8.52 -2.84 -12.75
CA VAL A 55 -8.53 -1.41 -12.38
C VAL A 55 -9.92 -0.84 -12.59
N LYS A 56 -10.52 -0.30 -11.52
CA LYS A 56 -11.86 0.32 -11.56
C LYS A 56 -11.87 1.64 -10.80
N LEU A 57 -12.12 2.73 -11.52
CA LEU A 57 -12.18 4.09 -10.95
C LEU A 57 -13.49 4.36 -10.20
N ASN A 58 -14.59 3.72 -10.61
CA ASN A 58 -15.93 3.93 -10.07
C ASN A 58 -16.35 2.75 -9.18
N HIS A 59 -16.45 2.96 -7.86
CA HIS A 59 -16.75 1.93 -6.86
C HIS A 59 -15.87 0.66 -6.97
N PRO A 60 -14.59 0.75 -6.63
CA PRO A 60 -13.72 -0.42 -6.49
C PRO A 60 -14.04 -1.23 -5.21
N ASP A 61 -13.74 -2.52 -5.24
CA ASP A 61 -13.83 -3.41 -4.08
C ASP A 61 -12.70 -3.11 -3.07
N VAL A 62 -11.50 -2.83 -3.60
CA VAL A 62 -10.29 -2.52 -2.81
C VAL A 62 -9.73 -1.16 -3.21
N THR A 63 -9.43 -0.32 -2.23
CA THR A 63 -8.75 0.97 -2.47
C THR A 63 -7.33 0.87 -1.94
N VAL A 64 -6.34 0.88 -2.83
CA VAL A 64 -4.91 0.83 -2.50
C VAL A 64 -4.43 2.26 -2.27
N ASN A 65 -4.29 2.63 -1.00
CA ASN A 65 -3.83 3.95 -0.60
C ASN A 65 -2.31 3.94 -0.38
N LEU A 66 -1.58 4.67 -1.22
CA LEU A 66 -0.14 4.84 -1.15
C LEU A 66 0.18 6.27 -0.72
N GLU A 67 0.97 6.41 0.34
CA GLU A 67 1.47 7.67 0.85
C GLU A 67 2.99 7.75 0.64
N ILE A 68 3.46 8.77 -0.08
CA ILE A 68 4.88 8.99 -0.34
C ILE A 68 5.30 10.25 0.39
N GLU A 69 6.19 10.12 1.37
CA GLU A 69 6.72 11.22 2.16
C GLU A 69 8.24 11.31 2.02
N GLY A 70 8.73 12.20 1.16
CA GLY A 70 10.17 12.32 0.88
C GLY A 70 10.75 11.01 0.36
N ASP A 71 11.60 10.37 1.17
CA ASP A 71 12.20 9.07 0.88
C ASP A 71 11.43 7.90 1.53
N ARG A 72 10.19 8.10 1.96
CA ARG A 72 9.42 7.06 2.68
C ARG A 72 8.17 6.67 1.91
N LEU A 73 7.96 5.36 1.79
CA LEU A 73 6.72 4.78 1.29
C LEU A 73 5.89 4.27 2.46
N ILE A 74 4.66 4.74 2.53
CA ILE A 74 3.66 4.37 3.52
C ILE A 74 2.51 3.70 2.77
N MET A 75 2.29 2.42 3.03
CA MET A 75 1.19 1.66 2.43
C MET A 75 0.05 1.51 3.44
N VAL A 76 -1.16 1.93 3.06
CA VAL A 76 -2.34 1.81 3.93
C VAL A 76 -3.17 0.61 3.46
N GLN A 77 -2.86 -0.58 3.99
CA GLN A 77 -3.46 -1.88 3.63
C GLN A 77 -4.86 -2.14 4.22
N GLY A 78 -5.58 -1.09 4.62
CA GLY A 78 -6.79 -1.26 5.41
C GLY A 78 -6.46 -1.45 6.89
N ARG A 79 -7.38 -0.93 7.70
CA ARG A 79 -7.26 -0.85 9.14
C ARG A 79 -7.44 -2.26 9.70
N TYR A 80 -6.35 -3.00 9.94
CA TYR A 80 -6.43 -4.20 10.75
C TYR A 80 -6.92 -3.78 12.15
N ALA A 81 -8.20 -4.03 12.43
CA ALA A 81 -8.75 -4.00 13.78
C ALA A 81 -8.19 -5.21 14.55
N GLY A 82 -6.89 -5.18 14.83
CA GLY A 82 -6.24 -6.11 15.73
C GLY A 82 -6.79 -5.90 17.13
N LEU A 83 -7.47 -6.94 17.60
CA LEU A 83 -8.01 -7.15 18.94
C LEU A 83 -7.26 -6.41 20.05
N GLY A 84 -8.01 -5.67 20.86
CA GLY A 84 -7.48 -5.00 22.03
C GLY A 84 -6.81 -5.96 22.99
N ARG A 85 -5.68 -5.50 23.56
CA ARG A 85 -5.41 -5.39 25.01
C ARG A 85 -3.98 -4.86 25.21
N PHE A 86 -3.84 -3.58 25.53
CA PHE A 86 -2.83 -3.14 26.50
C PHE A 86 -3.24 -1.78 27.12
N PRO A 87 -3.14 -1.62 28.45
CA PRO A 87 -3.83 -0.55 29.18
C PRO A 87 -3.10 0.81 29.11
N TYR A 88 -3.90 1.87 28.96
CA TYR A 88 -3.76 3.20 29.55
C TYR A 88 -2.58 4.15 29.18
N ARG A 89 -2.99 5.31 28.61
CA ARG A 89 -2.39 6.67 28.56
C ARG A 89 -0.99 6.88 27.97
N HIS A 90 -0.92 7.28 26.70
CA HIS A 90 -0.67 8.67 26.25
C HIS A 90 -0.55 8.70 24.71
N SER A 91 -1.31 9.59 24.07
CA SER A 91 -1.22 10.02 22.66
C SER A 91 -1.55 8.99 21.56
N GLY A 92 -2.49 9.36 20.69
CA GLY A 92 -2.97 8.54 19.58
C GLY A 92 -1.89 8.30 18.54
N ARG A 93 -1.33 7.09 18.52
CA ARG A 93 -0.36 6.67 17.52
C ARG A 93 -1.10 6.03 16.35
N ARG A 94 -1.14 6.74 15.23
CA ARG A 94 -1.49 6.16 13.93
C ARG A 94 -0.46 5.06 13.62
N SER A 95 -0.92 3.85 13.35
CA SER A 95 -0.10 2.78 12.78
C SER A 95 0.17 3.14 11.32
N VAL A 96 1.12 4.05 11.12
CA VAL A 96 1.79 4.26 9.85
C VAL A 96 2.90 3.22 9.83
N THR A 97 2.82 2.25 8.92
CA THR A 97 3.97 1.41 8.61
C THR A 97 4.98 2.30 7.90
N ASP A 98 5.79 3.00 8.69
CA ASP A 98 6.95 3.80 8.27
C ASP A 98 8.03 2.82 7.84
N LEU A 99 7.93 2.30 6.62
CA LEU A 99 9.00 1.51 6.02
C LEU A 99 10.09 2.50 5.63
N ARG A 100 10.99 2.78 6.58
CA ARG A 100 12.29 3.36 6.23
C ARG A 100 12.97 2.38 5.28
N TRP A 101 13.57 2.93 4.24
CA TRP A 101 14.29 2.28 3.15
C TRP A 101 15.40 1.27 3.50
N PHE A 102 15.58 0.92 4.77
CA PHE A 102 16.58 -0.04 5.21
C PHE A 102 15.99 -1.00 6.24
N SER A 103 16.03 -2.29 5.89
CA SER A 103 15.66 -3.47 6.69
C SER A 103 14.18 -3.80 6.77
N ILE A 104 13.70 -4.51 5.75
CA ILE A 104 12.66 -5.53 5.95
C ILE A 104 13.40 -6.88 6.01
N PRO A 105 13.67 -7.48 7.19
CA PRO A 105 13.82 -8.92 7.23
C PRO A 105 12.42 -9.50 6.95
N VAL A 106 12.31 -10.15 5.80
CA VAL A 106 11.21 -11.01 5.39
C VAL A 106 10.81 -11.88 6.58
N PHE A 107 9.62 -11.64 7.15
CA PHE A 107 9.04 -12.53 8.14
C PHE A 107 8.54 -13.78 7.40
N PRO A 108 9.13 -14.97 7.62
CA PRO A 108 8.59 -16.19 7.05
C PRO A 108 7.31 -16.54 7.82
N ALA A 109 6.22 -16.72 7.08
CA ALA A 109 5.10 -17.53 7.52
C ALA A 109 5.59 -18.95 7.84
N ILE A 110 5.19 -19.50 9.00
CA ILE A 110 5.22 -20.90 9.49
C ILE A 110 4.65 -20.80 10.92
N CYS A 111 3.70 -21.57 11.44
CA CYS A 111 2.92 -22.75 11.04
C CYS A 111 1.60 -22.71 11.82
#